data_AF-A0A424XXM5-F1
#
_entry.id   AF-A0A424XXM5-F1
#
_cell.length_a   1.000
_cell.length_b   1.000
_cell.length_c   1.000
_cell.angle_alpha   90.00
_cell.angle_beta   90.00
_cell.angle_gamma   90.00
#
_symmetry.space_group_name_H-M   'P 1'
#
loop_
_entity.id
_entity.type
_entity.pdbx_description
1 polymer ?
#
loop_
_entity_poly.entity_id
_entity_poly.type
_entity_poly.pdbx_seq_one_letter_code
_entity_poly.pdbx_strand_id
1 'polypeptide(L)'
;MSLIEEIRSRFWVLNRLPLGIFILNKDYRVVFWNKVMREWSGLTDQDILGKCLFDKFSEVDKPKFTRRIDTIFKGGPPAIFSSHLHRYFIELQTKSGQTRLHNTTVTALDNDQGENYLALFTLQDVTELNTRIVEYRKIKDQVLDELRKRKEIEQRLRQEKRFISLLLDTARVLIILMDRDGKIIIFNRACEDLTGYDSREIENRVHVDFLLVEEEREKCMVFFEDNMSGMPDEFENQWKTRDGQKRLIAWTNSLVYDEEGRPEYVLSTGTDITDQRQMQEKIKHMAMHDELTGLGNRNLLQERLNYNVAMADRYKKKFAVLFLDLDGFKKINDEFGHSVGDNVLKDVAKRIVSSVRSSDTVARFGGDEFVVVLSEVNQYHDAINVSKKISCELSKPYKYGYSECSIGVSIGISVYPDDGDDSESVLRLADKAMYRAKTAGSGGYCYLPMEEGNEE
;
A
#
# COMPACT_ATOMS: atom_id res chain seq x y z
N MET A 1 76.43 53.71 41.60
CA MET A 1 75.53 53.05 40.64
C MET A 1 74.14 53.08 41.24
N SER A 2 73.14 53.55 40.50
CA SER A 2 71.77 53.59 41.05
C SER A 2 71.24 52.15 41.20
N LEU A 3 70.38 51.88 42.18
CA LEU A 3 69.72 50.57 42.40
C LEU A 3 69.11 49.99 41.09
N ILE A 4 68.70 50.86 40.16
CA ILE A 4 68.16 50.52 38.84
C ILE A 4 69.23 49.90 37.92
N GLU A 5 70.47 50.40 37.93
CA GLU A 5 71.56 49.88 37.08
C GLU A 5 72.00 48.47 37.52
N GLU A 6 72.03 48.22 38.83
CA GLU A 6 72.36 46.92 39.41
C GLU A 6 71.28 45.87 39.06
N ILE A 7 70.01 46.22 39.25
CA ILE A 7 68.87 45.37 38.87
C ILE A 7 68.87 45.09 37.36
N ARG A 8 69.15 46.08 36.51
CA ARG A 8 69.25 45.88 35.05
C ARG A 8 70.36 44.91 34.66
N SER A 9 71.53 45.01 35.30
CA SER A 9 72.65 44.10 35.07
C SER A 9 72.34 42.68 35.57
N ARG A 10 71.58 42.53 36.66
CA ARG A 10 71.16 41.24 37.20
C ARG A 10 70.07 40.55 36.36
N PHE A 11 69.15 41.31 35.75
CA PHE A 11 67.98 40.76 35.04
C PHE A 11 68.05 40.84 33.51
N TRP A 12 69.23 41.06 32.93
CA TRP A 12 69.41 41.22 31.47
C TRP A 12 68.84 40.05 30.64
N VAL A 13 68.90 38.82 31.18
CA VAL A 13 68.40 37.59 30.54
C VAL A 13 66.89 37.66 30.24
N LEU A 14 66.11 38.38 31.06
CA LEU A 14 64.66 38.52 30.88
C LEU A 14 64.28 39.27 29.58
N ASN A 15 65.22 39.94 28.92
CA ASN A 15 65.02 40.54 27.60
C ASN A 15 64.94 39.51 26.46
N ARG A 16 65.34 38.26 26.69
CA ARG A 16 65.26 37.18 25.71
C ARG A 16 63.92 36.43 25.75
N LEU A 17 63.10 36.67 26.76
CA LEU A 17 61.81 36.01 26.90
C LEU A 17 60.75 36.68 26.02
N PRO A 18 59.90 35.93 25.32
CA PRO A 18 58.81 36.46 24.49
C PRO A 18 57.58 36.86 25.34
N LEU A 19 57.82 37.48 26.49
CA LEU A 19 56.81 37.94 27.44
C LEU A 19 57.06 39.41 27.75
N GLY A 20 55.99 40.17 27.99
CA GLY A 20 56.12 41.50 28.56
C GLY A 20 56.52 41.37 30.02
N ILE A 21 57.70 41.84 30.42
CA ILE A 21 58.19 41.70 31.79
C ILE A 21 58.55 43.06 32.36
N PHE A 22 58.05 43.34 33.56
CA PHE A 22 58.49 44.49 34.34
C PHE A 22 58.50 44.17 35.84
N ILE A 23 59.24 44.96 36.60
CA ILE A 23 59.38 44.78 38.05
C ILE A 23 59.01 46.10 38.73
N LEU A 24 58.22 46.02 39.80
CA LEU A 24 57.86 47.14 40.66
C LEU A 24 58.51 47.01 42.04
N ASN A 25 58.80 48.15 42.66
CA ASN A 25 59.06 48.21 44.11
C ASN A 25 57.76 48.48 44.89
N LYS A 26 57.82 48.47 46.23
CA LYS A 26 56.68 48.70 47.13
C LYS A 26 55.98 50.06 46.95
N ASP A 27 56.66 51.04 46.37
CA ASP A 27 56.11 52.37 46.07
C ASP A 27 55.51 52.42 44.66
N TYR A 28 55.26 51.27 44.04
CA TYR A 28 54.74 51.12 42.67
C TYR A 28 55.63 51.74 41.58
N ARG A 29 56.92 51.96 41.86
CA ARG A 29 57.87 52.49 40.89
C ARG A 29 58.46 51.37 40.04
N VAL A 30 58.55 51.62 38.73
CA VAL A 30 59.11 50.65 37.78
C VAL A 30 60.63 50.61 37.90
N VAL A 31 61.18 49.46 38.32
CA VAL A 31 62.63 49.25 38.45
C VAL A 31 63.23 48.46 37.29
N PHE A 32 62.39 47.73 36.54
CA PHE A 32 62.80 46.99 35.34
C PHE A 32 61.68 46.99 34.31
N TRP A 33 62.04 47.11 33.03
CA TRP A 33 61.12 47.11 31.90
C TRP A 33 61.80 46.45 30.69
N ASN A 34 61.33 45.28 30.26
CA ASN A 34 62.04 44.49 29.25
C ASN A 34 61.80 44.98 27.82
N LYS A 35 62.56 44.43 26.86
CA LYS A 35 62.45 44.74 25.42
C LYS A 35 61.01 44.60 24.90
N VAL A 36 60.32 43.52 25.24
CA VAL A 36 58.95 43.26 24.77
C VAL A 36 57.97 44.32 25.29
N MET A 37 58.09 44.74 26.56
CA MET A 37 57.26 45.82 27.09
C MET A 37 57.52 47.15 26.40
N ARG A 38 58.75 47.46 26.01
CA ARG A 38 59.04 48.66 25.18
C ARG A 38 58.35 48.59 23.83
N GLU A 39 58.41 47.44 23.18
CA GLU A 39 57.74 47.22 21.89
C GLU A 39 56.21 47.30 22.00
N TRP A 40 55.62 46.80 23.09
CA TRP A 40 54.16 46.78 23.27
C TRP A 40 53.58 48.10 23.77
N SER A 41 54.31 48.83 24.62
CA SER A 41 53.84 50.10 25.21
C SER A 41 54.29 51.34 24.45
N GLY A 42 55.34 51.24 23.63
CA GLY A 42 55.98 52.39 22.98
C GLY A 42 56.77 53.30 23.93
N LEU A 43 56.88 52.95 25.22
CA LEU A 43 57.60 53.74 26.23
C LEU A 43 59.08 53.41 26.25
N THR A 44 59.93 54.44 26.32
CA THR A 44 61.38 54.27 26.49
C THR A 44 61.76 54.12 27.96
N ASP A 45 63.00 53.70 28.23
CA ASP A 45 63.55 53.60 29.60
C ASP A 45 63.42 54.94 30.37
N GLN A 46 63.59 56.09 29.68
CA GLN A 46 63.48 57.43 30.28
C GLN A 46 62.03 57.79 30.64
N ASP A 47 61.06 57.19 29.94
CA ASP A 47 59.65 57.49 30.13
C ASP A 47 59.07 56.80 31.35
N ILE A 48 59.60 55.63 31.73
CA ILE A 48 58.97 54.74 32.72
C ILE A 48 59.84 54.38 33.93
N LEU A 49 61.17 54.23 33.78
CA LEU A 49 62.01 53.77 34.90
C LEU A 49 62.04 54.81 36.04
N GLY A 50 61.86 54.34 37.28
CA GLY A 50 61.82 55.16 38.50
C GLY A 50 60.51 55.94 38.71
N LYS A 51 59.60 55.97 37.73
CA LYS A 51 58.30 56.62 37.83
C LYS A 51 57.24 55.65 38.34
N CYS A 52 56.13 56.18 38.87
CA CYS A 52 55.03 55.36 39.34
C CYS A 52 54.32 54.73 38.14
N LEU A 53 53.99 53.44 38.21
CA LEU A 53 53.28 52.75 37.12
C LEU A 53 51.93 53.44 36.81
N PHE A 54 51.26 53.96 37.83
CA PHE A 54 49.96 54.61 37.71
C PHE A 54 49.98 55.89 36.87
N ASP A 55 51.14 56.57 36.78
CA ASP A 55 51.29 57.80 36.00
C ASP A 55 51.09 57.55 34.49
N LYS A 56 51.40 56.34 34.03
CA LYS A 56 51.24 55.91 32.64
C LYS A 56 50.04 54.99 32.44
N PHE A 57 49.67 54.22 33.46
CA PHE A 57 48.58 53.25 33.41
C PHE A 57 47.66 53.40 34.62
N SER A 58 46.80 54.42 34.59
CA SER A 58 45.89 54.76 35.69
C SER A 58 44.83 53.68 35.99
N GLU A 59 44.59 52.77 35.05
CA GLU A 59 43.62 51.68 35.22
C GLU A 59 44.07 50.64 36.25
N VAL A 60 45.38 50.56 36.51
CA VAL A 60 45.98 49.66 37.50
C VAL A 60 45.73 50.16 38.93
N ASP A 61 45.47 51.45 39.13
CA ASP A 61 45.20 52.08 40.43
C ASP A 61 43.82 51.70 41.02
N LYS A 62 43.07 50.83 40.33
CA LYS A 62 41.79 50.33 40.83
C LYS A 62 42.03 49.41 42.05
N PRO A 63 41.24 49.54 43.15
CA PRO A 63 41.39 48.73 44.37
C PRO A 63 41.42 47.21 44.17
N LYS A 64 40.84 46.71 43.08
CA LYS A 64 40.84 45.28 42.72
C LYS A 64 42.23 44.75 42.34
N PHE A 65 43.10 45.61 41.83
CA PHE A 65 44.47 45.27 41.43
C PHE A 65 45.44 45.55 42.57
N THR A 66 45.39 46.77 43.14
CA THR A 66 46.31 47.21 44.20
C THR A 66 46.26 46.31 45.43
N ARG A 67 45.06 45.92 45.91
CA ARG A 67 44.94 44.99 47.06
C ARG A 67 45.67 43.66 46.87
N ARG A 68 45.67 43.11 45.65
CA ARG A 68 46.37 41.85 45.34
C ARG A 68 47.86 42.09 45.18
N ILE A 69 48.27 43.20 44.58
CA ILE A 69 49.68 43.55 44.43
C ILE A 69 50.32 43.84 45.79
N ASP A 70 49.63 44.53 46.69
CA ASP A 70 50.10 44.82 48.05
C ASP A 70 50.42 43.55 48.83
N THR A 71 49.68 42.46 48.61
CA THR A 71 50.00 41.16 49.22
C THR A 71 51.29 40.57 48.67
N ILE A 72 51.64 40.81 47.40
CA ILE A 72 52.89 40.34 46.79
C ILE A 72 54.10 41.03 47.42
N PHE A 73 54.03 42.33 47.67
CA PHE A 73 55.11 43.06 48.33
C PHE A 73 55.39 42.59 49.77
N LYS A 74 54.47 41.84 50.37
CA LYS A 74 54.60 41.21 51.69
C LYS A 74 54.99 39.73 51.63
N GLY A 75 55.40 39.22 50.46
CA GLY A 75 55.75 37.81 50.25
C GLY A 75 54.54 36.89 50.07
N GLY A 76 53.38 37.44 49.74
CA GLY A 76 52.16 36.68 49.48
C GLY A 76 52.25 35.78 48.22
N PRO A 77 51.29 34.86 48.04
CA PRO A 77 51.29 33.92 46.92
C PRO A 77 51.13 34.65 45.57
N PRO A 78 51.63 34.07 44.46
CA PRO A 78 51.48 34.66 43.13
C PRO A 78 50.03 34.99 42.77
N ALA A 79 49.83 36.13 42.12
CA ALA A 79 48.52 36.58 41.66
C ALA A 79 48.42 36.49 40.13
N ILE A 80 47.27 36.04 39.62
CA ILE A 80 47.00 35.99 38.18
C ILE A 80 45.83 36.92 37.86
N PHE A 81 46.04 37.81 36.89
CA PHE A 81 45.03 38.66 36.29
C PHE A 81 44.78 38.18 34.85
N SER A 82 43.73 37.37 34.69
CA SER A 82 43.34 36.86 33.37
C SER A 82 42.62 37.94 32.55
N SER A 83 42.91 37.96 31.24
CA SER A 83 42.18 38.75 30.24
C SER A 83 40.66 38.50 30.22
N HIS A 84 40.20 37.31 30.62
CA HIS A 84 38.77 36.98 30.64
C HIS A 84 37.99 37.69 31.75
N LEU A 85 38.61 37.90 32.90
CA LEU A 85 37.97 38.49 34.08
C LEU A 85 38.29 39.98 34.23
N HIS A 86 39.46 40.41 33.76
CA HIS A 86 39.98 41.76 34.00
C HIS A 86 40.08 42.59 32.72
N ARG A 87 39.73 42.03 31.56
CA ARG A 87 39.86 42.59 30.20
C ARG A 87 41.32 42.83 29.80
N TYR A 88 42.05 43.61 30.59
CA TYR A 88 43.49 43.83 30.52
C TYR A 88 43.97 44.39 31.87
N PHE A 89 45.22 44.08 32.25
CA PHE A 89 45.85 44.69 33.42
C PHE A 89 46.47 46.05 33.08
N ILE A 90 47.09 46.15 31.90
CA ILE A 90 47.66 47.36 31.29
C ILE A 90 47.13 47.42 29.86
N GLU A 91 46.56 48.53 29.43
CA GLU A 91 46.13 48.66 28.04
C GLU A 91 47.36 48.76 27.11
N LEU A 92 47.53 47.78 26.24
CA LEU A 92 48.61 47.71 25.25
C LEU A 92 48.01 47.47 23.87
N GLN A 93 48.60 48.02 22.82
CA GLN A 93 48.09 47.87 21.46
C GLN A 93 48.96 46.94 20.60
N THR A 94 48.33 46.23 19.67
CA THR A 94 49.01 45.50 18.60
C THR A 94 49.55 46.49 17.56
N LYS A 95 50.43 46.01 16.68
CA LYS A 95 50.89 46.80 15.52
C LYS A 95 49.74 47.22 14.59
N SER A 96 48.60 46.53 14.65
CA SER A 96 47.38 46.82 13.89
C SER A 96 46.41 47.76 14.62
N GLY A 97 46.77 48.27 15.81
CA GLY A 97 45.92 49.18 16.60
C GLY A 97 44.83 48.50 17.43
N GLN A 98 44.78 47.17 17.48
CA GLN A 98 43.85 46.42 18.34
C GLN A 98 44.40 46.33 19.78
N THR A 99 43.54 46.43 20.79
CA THR A 99 43.95 46.19 22.18
C THR A 99 44.41 44.74 22.37
N ARG A 100 45.63 44.55 22.88
CA ARG A 100 46.20 43.24 23.23
C ARG A 100 45.52 42.69 24.47
N LEU A 101 45.01 41.46 24.36
CA LEU A 101 44.58 40.69 25.51
C LEU A 101 45.80 39.97 26.08
N HIS A 102 46.05 40.12 27.36
CA HIS A 102 47.14 39.43 28.03
C HIS A 102 46.72 38.85 29.37
N ASN A 103 47.37 37.76 29.75
CA ASN A 103 47.32 37.25 31.11
C ASN A 103 48.54 37.82 31.84
N THR A 104 48.30 38.49 32.96
CA THR A 104 49.36 39.02 33.81
C THR A 104 49.53 38.14 35.03
N THR A 105 50.74 37.62 35.24
CA THR A 105 51.10 36.94 36.51
C THR A 105 52.03 37.84 37.31
N VAL A 106 51.80 37.89 38.61
CA VAL A 106 52.58 38.72 39.55
C VAL A 106 53.13 37.83 40.64
N THR A 107 54.45 37.83 40.81
CA THR A 107 55.15 36.99 41.79
C THR A 107 56.12 37.83 42.59
N ALA A 108 56.27 37.52 43.88
CA ALA A 108 57.26 38.16 44.73
C ALA A 108 58.67 37.70 44.36
N LEU A 109 59.60 38.65 44.20
CA LEU A 109 61.03 38.40 44.11
C LEU A 109 61.67 38.84 45.43
N ASP A 110 62.43 37.94 46.02
CA ASP A 110 63.19 38.26 47.22
C ASP A 110 64.29 39.28 46.92
N ASN A 111 64.48 40.21 47.85
CA ASN A 111 65.61 41.12 47.86
C ASN A 111 66.54 40.59 48.96
N ASP A 112 67.86 40.56 48.74
CA ASP A 112 68.85 39.82 49.57
C ASP A 112 68.92 40.24 51.08
N GLN A 113 67.94 41.01 51.60
CA GLN A 113 67.72 41.40 53.01
C GLN A 113 66.37 40.95 53.61
N GLY A 114 65.53 40.17 52.92
CA GLY A 114 64.39 39.43 53.52
C GLY A 114 63.17 40.21 54.01
N GLU A 115 63.13 41.55 53.92
CA GLU A 115 62.01 42.37 54.42
C GLU A 115 61.28 43.23 53.35
N ASN A 116 61.82 43.35 52.13
CA ASN A 116 61.18 44.14 51.05
C ASN A 116 61.19 43.38 49.71
N TYR A 117 60.09 42.68 49.40
CA TYR A 117 59.94 41.98 48.13
C TYR A 117 59.69 42.94 46.96
N LEU A 118 60.25 42.62 45.79
CA LEU A 118 59.87 43.24 44.52
C LEU A 118 58.73 42.45 43.88
N ALA A 119 57.88 43.09 43.09
CA ALA A 119 56.83 42.40 42.35
C ALA A 119 57.23 42.23 40.89
N LEU A 120 57.44 40.98 40.45
CA LEU A 120 57.69 40.62 39.06
C LEU A 120 56.38 40.40 38.33
N PHE A 121 56.15 41.20 37.30
CA PHE A 121 55.00 41.07 36.40
C PHE A 121 55.43 40.40 35.11
N THR A 122 54.68 39.38 34.70
CA THR A 122 54.83 38.71 33.40
C THR A 122 53.51 38.78 32.63
N LEU A 123 53.55 39.37 31.44
CA LEU A 123 52.42 39.57 30.54
C LEU A 123 52.59 38.64 29.35
N GLN A 124 51.65 37.71 29.19
CA GLN A 124 51.57 36.82 28.04
C GLN A 124 50.47 37.31 27.10
N ASP A 125 50.80 37.64 25.86
CA ASP A 125 49.81 37.96 24.82
C ASP A 125 49.00 36.71 24.46
N VAL A 126 47.69 36.79 24.64
CA VAL A 126 46.71 35.74 24.35
C VAL A 126 45.67 36.19 23.34
N THR A 127 45.91 37.30 22.62
CA THR A 127 44.97 37.90 21.67
C THR A 127 44.59 36.91 20.57
N GLU A 128 45.57 36.33 19.89
CA GLU A 128 45.34 35.37 18.80
C GLU A 128 44.63 34.09 19.30
N LEU A 129 45.05 33.58 20.47
CA LEU A 129 44.44 32.40 21.07
C LEU A 129 42.96 32.63 21.40
N ASN A 130 42.62 33.76 21.99
CA ASN A 130 41.24 34.11 22.30
C ASN A 130 40.38 34.27 21.04
N THR A 131 40.91 34.91 19.99
CA THR A 131 40.20 35.02 18.70
C THR A 131 39.88 33.63 18.13
N ARG A 132 40.86 32.73 18.08
CA ARG A 132 40.66 31.36 17.60
C ARG A 132 39.63 30.57 18.43
N ILE A 133 39.62 30.76 19.75
CA ILE A 133 38.64 30.09 20.63
C ILE A 133 37.21 30.56 20.31
N VAL A 134 37.01 31.86 20.08
CA VAL A 134 35.69 32.42 19.74
C VAL A 134 35.22 31.91 18.37
N GLU A 135 36.11 31.90 17.38
CA GLU A 135 35.82 31.35 16.05
C GLU A 135 35.46 29.87 16.12
N TYR A 136 36.23 29.07 16.86
CA TYR A 136 35.96 27.65 17.04
C TYR A 136 34.61 27.38 17.69
N ARG A 137 34.22 28.16 18.72
CA ARG A 137 32.89 28.05 19.34
C ARG A 137 31.78 28.32 18.33
N LYS A 138 31.93 29.37 17.51
CA LYS A 138 30.94 29.72 16.49
C LYS A 138 30.77 28.59 15.46
N ILE A 139 31.88 28.02 14.97
CA ILE A 139 31.85 26.90 14.01
C ILE A 139 31.21 25.67 14.66
N LYS A 140 31.59 25.35 15.90
CA LYS A 140 31.02 24.22 16.63
C LYS A 140 29.50 24.34 16.77
N ASP A 141 29.00 25.52 17.13
CA ASP A 141 27.57 25.75 17.28
C ASP A 141 26.83 25.62 15.94
N GLN A 142 27.42 26.12 14.84
CA GLN A 142 26.87 25.93 13.49
C GLN A 142 26.78 24.46 13.07
N VAL A 143 27.85 23.68 13.28
CA VAL A 143 27.86 22.24 12.97
C VAL A 143 26.84 21.47 13.80
N LEU A 144 26.69 21.82 15.09
CA LEU A 144 25.69 21.18 15.95
C LEU A 144 24.25 21.48 15.50
N ASP A 145 23.98 22.70 15.03
CA ASP A 145 22.67 23.06 14.48
C ASP A 145 22.37 22.29 13.17
N GLU A 146 23.34 22.21 12.27
CA GLU A 146 23.20 21.45 11.01
C GLU A 146 22.99 19.95 11.26
N LEU A 147 23.72 19.36 12.21
CA LEU A 147 23.52 17.97 12.63
C LEU A 147 22.14 17.71 13.24
N ARG A 148 21.57 18.67 13.99
CA ARG A 148 20.22 18.57 14.52
C ARG A 148 19.19 18.58 13.40
N LYS A 149 19.27 19.56 12.49
CA LYS A 149 18.38 19.67 11.32
C LYS A 149 18.42 18.40 10.46
N ARG A 150 19.62 17.87 10.20
CA ARG A 150 19.78 16.63 9.43
C ARG A 150 19.09 15.44 10.12
N LYS A 151 19.24 15.30 11.43
CA LYS A 151 18.57 14.23 12.20
C LYS A 151 17.06 14.37 12.21
N GLU A 152 16.53 15.59 12.31
CA GLU A 152 15.08 15.85 12.26
C GLU A 152 14.50 15.47 10.88
N ILE A 153 15.18 15.84 9.80
CA ILE A 153 14.79 15.46 8.43
C ILE A 153 14.84 13.95 8.26
N GLU A 154 15.90 13.29 8.71
CA GLU A 154 16.05 11.83 8.61
C GLU A 154 14.96 11.10 9.41
N GLN A 155 14.62 11.59 10.61
CA GLN A 155 13.53 11.05 11.43
C GLN A 155 12.17 11.23 10.75
N ARG A 156 11.89 12.41 10.19
CA ARG A 156 10.64 12.68 9.46
C ARG A 156 10.51 11.75 8.25
N LEU A 157 11.56 11.65 7.42
CA LEU A 157 11.57 10.74 6.27
C LEU A 157 11.34 9.29 6.69
N ARG A 158 11.94 8.84 7.79
CA ARG A 158 11.73 7.48 8.32
C ARG A 158 10.30 7.27 8.80
N GLN A 159 9.69 8.27 9.43
CA GLN A 159 8.29 8.22 9.87
C GLN A 159 7.33 8.17 8.68
N GLU A 160 7.54 9.00 7.66
CA GLU A 160 6.73 9.02 6.44
C GLU A 160 6.82 7.68 5.69
N LYS A 161 8.03 7.14 5.48
CA LYS A 161 8.20 5.82 4.86
C LYS A 161 7.47 4.72 5.63
N ARG A 162 7.57 4.73 6.96
CA ARG A 162 6.88 3.75 7.80
C ARG A 162 5.36 3.89 7.72
N PHE A 163 4.86 5.11 7.68
CA PHE A 163 3.43 5.38 7.56
C PHE A 163 2.87 4.86 6.23
N ILE A 164 3.55 5.12 5.10
CA ILE A 164 3.15 4.61 3.78
C ILE A 164 3.13 3.07 3.77
N SER A 165 4.17 2.41 4.31
CA SER A 165 4.21 0.94 4.41
C SER A 165 3.01 0.40 5.19
N LEU A 166 2.67 1.00 6.34
CA LEU A 166 1.52 0.57 7.14
C LEU A 166 0.19 0.73 6.39
N LEU A 167 0.00 1.80 5.62
CA LEU A 167 -1.20 1.98 4.82
C LEU A 167 -1.33 0.90 3.74
N LEU A 168 -0.24 0.59 3.04
CA LEU A 168 -0.22 -0.47 2.02
C LEU A 168 -0.47 -1.85 2.63
N ASP A 169 0.13 -2.15 3.79
CA ASP A 169 0.05 -3.45 4.45
C ASP A 169 -1.32 -3.71 5.11
N THR A 170 -2.02 -2.65 5.52
CA THR A 170 -3.36 -2.76 6.13
C THR A 170 -4.49 -2.73 5.11
N ALA A 171 -4.22 -2.28 3.89
CA ALA A 171 -5.18 -2.30 2.80
C ALA A 171 -5.55 -3.76 2.46
N ARG A 172 -6.85 -4.05 2.45
CA ARG A 172 -7.39 -5.35 2.01
C ARG A 172 -7.56 -5.44 0.49
N VAL A 173 -7.43 -4.31 -0.19
CA VAL A 173 -7.45 -4.22 -1.65
C VAL A 173 -6.04 -4.56 -2.14
N LEU A 174 -5.97 -5.26 -3.26
CA LEU A 174 -4.71 -5.58 -3.94
C LEU A 174 -4.14 -4.27 -4.48
N ILE A 175 -2.88 -3.98 -4.18
CA ILE A 175 -2.21 -2.77 -4.68
C ILE A 175 -0.91 -3.20 -5.36
N ILE A 176 -0.82 -2.86 -6.64
CA ILE A 176 0.39 -3.00 -7.44
C ILE A 176 0.79 -1.63 -8.00
N LEU A 177 2.06 -1.29 -7.87
CA LEU A 177 2.67 -0.19 -8.62
C LEU A 177 3.65 -0.78 -9.62
N MET A 178 3.55 -0.39 -10.89
CA MET A 178 4.42 -0.86 -11.97
C MET A 178 5.14 0.29 -12.65
N ASP A 179 6.36 0.02 -13.14
CA ASP A 179 7.06 0.92 -14.06
C ASP A 179 6.49 0.84 -15.49
N ARG A 180 7.06 1.64 -16.40
CA ARG A 180 6.68 1.67 -17.83
C ARG A 180 6.90 0.35 -18.56
N ASP A 181 7.78 -0.52 -18.06
CA ASP A 181 8.05 -1.83 -18.63
C ASP A 181 7.13 -2.92 -18.03
N GLY A 182 6.19 -2.54 -17.15
CA GLY A 182 5.28 -3.46 -16.47
C GLY A 182 5.94 -4.25 -15.33
N LYS A 183 7.13 -3.82 -14.86
CA LYS A 183 7.80 -4.43 -13.71
C LYS A 183 7.18 -3.94 -12.42
N ILE A 184 6.94 -4.87 -11.50
CA ILE A 184 6.33 -4.57 -10.21
C ILE A 184 7.36 -3.91 -9.28
N ILE A 185 7.02 -2.70 -8.81
CA ILE A 185 7.76 -1.91 -7.82
C ILE A 185 7.16 -2.09 -6.44
N ILE A 186 5.82 -2.07 -6.34
CA ILE A 186 5.09 -2.27 -5.08
C ILE A 186 4.14 -3.45 -5.27
N PHE A 187 4.16 -4.35 -4.29
CA PHE A 187 3.25 -5.48 -4.18
C PHE A 187 2.83 -5.60 -2.72
N ASN A 188 1.62 -5.14 -2.40
CA ASN A 188 1.21 -5.03 -0.99
C ASN A 188 0.88 -6.38 -0.35
N ARG A 189 0.67 -6.36 0.98
CA ARG A 189 0.38 -7.56 1.77
C ARG A 189 -0.85 -8.34 1.28
N ALA A 190 -1.90 -7.66 0.82
CA ALA A 190 -3.09 -8.32 0.26
C ALA A 190 -2.75 -9.17 -0.96
N CYS A 191 -1.84 -8.70 -1.82
CA CYS A 191 -1.36 -9.46 -2.96
C CYS A 191 -0.56 -10.70 -2.53
N GLU A 192 0.28 -10.59 -1.50
CA GLU A 192 1.00 -11.74 -0.95
C GLU A 192 0.05 -12.80 -0.39
N ASP A 193 -0.92 -12.37 0.43
CA ASP A 193 -1.87 -13.27 1.08
C ASP A 193 -2.79 -13.96 0.06
N LEU A 194 -3.18 -13.27 -1.03
CA LEU A 194 -4.00 -13.86 -2.09
C LEU A 194 -3.20 -14.83 -2.99
N THR A 195 -1.98 -14.45 -3.38
CA THR A 195 -1.23 -15.17 -4.42
C THR A 195 -0.31 -16.25 -3.87
N GLY A 196 0.10 -16.13 -2.60
CA GLY A 196 1.08 -17.01 -1.95
C GLY A 196 2.53 -16.74 -2.34
N TYR A 197 2.80 -15.62 -3.01
CA TYR A 197 4.16 -15.14 -3.35
C TYR A 197 4.57 -14.01 -2.41
N ASP A 198 5.84 -14.01 -1.98
CA ASP A 198 6.40 -12.90 -1.20
C ASP A 198 6.79 -11.75 -2.16
N SER A 199 6.57 -10.51 -1.73
CA SER A 199 6.95 -9.31 -2.48
C SER A 199 8.41 -9.32 -2.93
N ARG A 200 9.33 -9.91 -2.15
CA ARG A 200 10.76 -10.02 -2.51
C ARG A 200 11.03 -11.03 -3.63
N GLU A 201 10.14 -12.00 -3.84
CA GLU A 201 10.22 -12.93 -4.97
C GLU A 201 9.76 -12.26 -6.27
N ILE A 202 8.92 -11.23 -6.16
CA ILE A 202 8.19 -10.58 -7.25
C ILE A 202 8.82 -9.25 -7.68
N GLU A 203 9.52 -8.57 -6.79
CA GLU A 203 10.11 -7.25 -7.04
C GLU A 203 10.93 -7.24 -8.34
N ASN A 204 10.67 -6.26 -9.20
CA ASN A 204 11.27 -6.08 -10.54
C ASN A 204 10.97 -7.18 -11.57
N ARG A 205 10.00 -8.06 -11.33
CA ARG A 205 9.48 -8.99 -12.34
C ARG A 205 8.28 -8.42 -13.07
N VAL A 206 8.08 -8.85 -14.30
CA VAL A 206 6.93 -8.45 -15.12
C VAL A 206 5.71 -9.26 -14.71
N HIS A 207 4.65 -8.57 -14.28
CA HIS A 207 3.44 -9.18 -13.68
C HIS A 207 2.80 -10.28 -14.56
N VAL A 208 2.85 -10.12 -15.89
CA VAL A 208 2.28 -11.08 -16.85
C VAL A 208 2.95 -12.46 -16.81
N ASP A 209 4.20 -12.56 -16.35
CA ASP A 209 4.99 -13.77 -16.48
C ASP A 209 4.59 -14.89 -15.50
N PHE A 210 4.03 -14.52 -14.36
CA PHE A 210 3.79 -15.48 -13.26
C PHE A 210 2.44 -15.32 -12.57
N LEU A 211 1.78 -14.15 -12.64
CA LEU A 211 0.45 -13.97 -12.04
C LEU A 211 -0.68 -14.28 -13.01
N LEU A 212 -0.50 -14.07 -14.32
CA LEU A 212 -1.58 -14.28 -15.29
C LEU A 212 -1.63 -15.73 -15.80
N VAL A 213 -2.86 -16.21 -15.98
CA VAL A 213 -3.12 -17.39 -16.81
C VAL A 213 -2.70 -17.10 -18.26
N GLU A 214 -2.19 -18.11 -18.96
CA GLU A 214 -1.60 -17.97 -20.29
C GLU A 214 -2.57 -17.33 -21.31
N GLU A 215 -3.85 -17.67 -21.20
CA GLU A 215 -4.96 -17.18 -22.03
C GLU A 215 -5.23 -15.67 -21.90
N GLU A 216 -4.80 -15.05 -20.79
CA GLU A 216 -5.09 -13.64 -20.47
C GLU A 216 -3.87 -12.71 -20.68
N ARG A 217 -2.70 -13.27 -21.01
CA ARG A 217 -1.45 -12.50 -21.14
C ARG A 217 -1.50 -11.48 -22.27
N GLU A 218 -1.94 -11.92 -23.45
CA GLU A 218 -1.97 -11.06 -24.65
C GLU A 218 -2.96 -9.89 -24.48
N LYS A 219 -4.15 -10.16 -23.93
CA LYS A 219 -5.15 -9.12 -23.63
C LYS A 219 -4.63 -8.12 -22.61
N CYS A 220 -3.97 -8.59 -21.54
CA CYS A 220 -3.45 -7.72 -20.49
C CYS A 220 -2.30 -6.83 -20.99
N MET A 221 -1.45 -7.34 -21.90
CA MET A 221 -0.38 -6.55 -22.52
C MET A 221 -0.95 -5.42 -23.38
N VAL A 222 -1.93 -5.73 -24.26
CA VAL A 222 -2.61 -4.71 -25.08
C VAL A 222 -3.28 -3.67 -24.20
N PHE A 223 -3.99 -4.11 -23.16
CA PHE A 223 -4.65 -3.21 -22.23
C PHE A 223 -3.66 -2.31 -21.46
N PHE A 224 -2.48 -2.82 -21.11
CA PHE A 224 -1.44 -2.03 -20.45
C PHE A 224 -0.87 -0.95 -21.37
N GLU A 225 -0.63 -1.27 -22.65
CA GLU A 225 -0.19 -0.31 -23.67
C GLU A 225 -1.25 0.79 -23.92
N ASP A 226 -2.53 0.41 -23.98
CA ASP A 226 -3.64 1.35 -24.13
C ASP A 226 -3.81 2.26 -22.90
N ASN A 227 -3.68 1.72 -21.68
CA ASN A 227 -3.74 2.50 -20.44
C ASN A 227 -2.62 3.54 -20.37
N MET A 228 -1.41 3.18 -20.80
CA MET A 228 -0.27 4.11 -20.89
C MET A 228 -0.53 5.29 -21.84
N SER A 229 -1.56 5.18 -22.69
CA SER A 229 -2.03 6.23 -23.59
C SER A 229 -3.16 7.11 -23.02
N GLY A 230 -3.63 6.83 -21.78
CA GLY A 230 -4.45 7.77 -21.00
C GLY A 230 -5.93 7.43 -20.76
N MET A 231 -6.36 6.16 -20.91
CA MET A 231 -7.73 5.74 -20.55
C MET A 231 -7.72 4.88 -19.28
N PRO A 232 -8.20 5.39 -18.12
CA PRO A 232 -8.42 4.56 -16.95
C PRO A 232 -9.66 3.71 -17.18
N ASP A 233 -9.45 2.43 -17.45
CA ASP A 233 -10.54 1.47 -17.65
C ASP A 233 -10.61 0.44 -16.52
N GLU A 234 -11.84 0.01 -16.23
CA GLU A 234 -12.09 -1.19 -15.43
C GLU A 234 -11.72 -2.43 -16.26
N PHE A 235 -10.88 -3.30 -15.69
CA PHE A 235 -10.45 -4.52 -16.37
C PHE A 235 -10.49 -5.71 -15.44
N GLU A 236 -11.09 -6.80 -15.91
CA GLU A 236 -11.11 -8.05 -15.17
C GLU A 236 -10.14 -9.04 -15.81
N ASN A 237 -9.29 -9.67 -14.99
CA ASN A 237 -8.44 -10.76 -15.46
C ASN A 237 -8.34 -11.88 -14.42
N GLN A 238 -7.86 -13.03 -14.88
CA GLN A 238 -7.65 -14.18 -14.02
C GLN A 238 -6.19 -14.31 -13.61
N TRP A 239 -5.98 -14.28 -12.31
CA TRP A 239 -4.72 -14.58 -11.67
C TRP A 239 -4.61 -16.07 -11.35
N LYS A 240 -3.38 -16.58 -11.41
CA LYS A 240 -3.00 -17.91 -10.97
C LYS A 240 -2.12 -17.79 -9.72
N THR A 241 -2.61 -18.33 -8.62
CA THR A 241 -1.88 -18.39 -7.34
C THR A 241 -0.79 -19.46 -7.39
N ARG A 242 0.14 -19.45 -6.42
CA ARG A 242 1.26 -20.41 -6.34
C ARG A 242 0.79 -21.87 -6.23
N ASP A 243 -0.33 -22.11 -5.58
CA ASP A 243 -0.96 -23.44 -5.46
C ASP A 243 -1.81 -23.81 -6.69
N GLY A 244 -1.88 -22.94 -7.70
CA GLY A 244 -2.52 -23.20 -8.99
C GLY A 244 -4.00 -22.84 -9.06
N GLN A 245 -4.58 -22.25 -8.02
CA GLN A 245 -5.95 -21.75 -8.05
C GLN A 245 -6.09 -20.55 -8.98
N LYS A 246 -7.25 -20.44 -9.63
CA LYS A 246 -7.60 -19.29 -10.47
C LYS A 246 -8.42 -18.30 -9.64
N ARG A 247 -8.04 -17.03 -9.65
CA ARG A 247 -8.70 -15.92 -8.95
C ARG A 247 -9.08 -14.84 -9.95
N LEU A 248 -10.35 -14.45 -10.00
CA LEU A 248 -10.85 -13.39 -10.86
C LEU A 248 -10.71 -12.05 -10.14
N ILE A 249 -9.91 -11.16 -10.70
CA ILE A 249 -9.61 -9.86 -10.11
C ILE A 249 -10.18 -8.76 -10.97
N ALA A 250 -10.95 -7.86 -10.35
CA ALA A 250 -11.40 -6.62 -10.97
C ALA A 250 -10.43 -5.50 -10.63
N TRP A 251 -9.85 -4.87 -11.66
CA TRP A 251 -8.83 -3.85 -11.58
C TRP A 251 -9.37 -2.46 -11.89
N THR A 252 -8.84 -1.47 -11.18
CA THR A 252 -8.89 -0.06 -11.53
C THR A 252 -7.45 0.44 -11.66
N ASN A 253 -7.13 0.99 -12.83
CA ASN A 253 -5.78 1.48 -13.13
C ASN A 253 -5.75 3.00 -13.17
N SER A 254 -4.63 3.59 -12.75
CA SER A 254 -4.39 5.02 -12.79
C SER A 254 -2.92 5.31 -13.11
N LEU A 255 -2.68 6.30 -13.97
CA LEU A 255 -1.33 6.75 -14.28
C LEU A 255 -0.84 7.71 -13.20
N VAL A 256 0.40 7.50 -12.76
CA VAL A 256 1.14 8.41 -11.89
C VAL A 256 2.17 9.12 -12.75
N TYR A 257 2.21 10.45 -12.70
CA TYR A 257 3.07 11.27 -13.55
C TYR A 257 4.29 11.78 -12.79
N ASP A 258 5.41 11.94 -13.51
CA ASP A 258 6.61 12.62 -13.00
C ASP A 258 6.40 14.14 -12.87
N GLU A 259 7.37 14.85 -12.30
CA GLU A 259 7.33 16.33 -12.17
C GLU A 259 7.25 17.07 -13.53
N GLU A 260 7.58 16.40 -14.63
CA GLU A 260 7.54 16.93 -16.00
C GLU A 260 6.20 16.60 -16.71
N GLY A 261 5.26 15.95 -16.03
CA GLY A 261 3.95 15.58 -16.55
C GLY A 261 3.94 14.36 -17.48
N ARG A 262 4.99 13.52 -17.45
CA ARG A 262 5.07 12.28 -18.22
C ARG A 262 4.62 11.09 -17.35
N PRO A 263 3.87 10.10 -17.88
CA PRO A 263 3.48 8.93 -17.10
C PRO A 263 4.71 8.18 -16.59
N GLU A 264 4.91 8.06 -15.29
CA GLU A 264 6.08 7.42 -14.67
C GLU A 264 5.74 6.00 -14.20
N TYR A 265 4.57 5.83 -13.58
CA TYR A 265 4.12 4.57 -13.03
C TYR A 265 2.64 4.30 -13.35
N VAL A 266 2.27 3.02 -13.27
CA VAL A 266 0.88 2.58 -13.28
C VAL A 266 0.53 2.07 -11.89
N LEU A 267 -0.44 2.73 -11.23
CA LEU A 267 -1.04 2.25 -9.99
C LEU A 267 -2.27 1.42 -10.34
N SER A 268 -2.27 0.16 -9.93
CA SER A 268 -3.36 -0.78 -10.14
C SER A 268 -3.91 -1.23 -8.79
N THR A 269 -5.19 -0.97 -8.57
CA THR A 269 -5.93 -1.44 -7.39
C THR A 269 -6.91 -2.53 -7.79
N GLY A 270 -6.84 -3.69 -7.12
CA GLY A 270 -7.61 -4.87 -7.50
C GLY A 270 -8.48 -5.42 -6.36
N THR A 271 -9.65 -5.92 -6.70
CA THR A 271 -10.53 -6.64 -5.77
C THR A 271 -10.76 -8.06 -6.28
N ASP A 272 -10.56 -9.07 -5.41
CA ASP A 272 -10.93 -10.45 -5.73
C ASP A 272 -12.46 -10.59 -5.71
N ILE A 273 -13.02 -10.86 -6.89
CA ILE A 273 -14.47 -11.03 -7.10
C ILE A 273 -14.82 -12.49 -7.42
N THR A 274 -13.89 -13.44 -7.23
CA THR A 274 -14.07 -14.86 -7.57
C THR A 274 -15.31 -15.44 -6.91
N ASP A 275 -15.41 -15.35 -5.58
CA ASP A 275 -16.51 -15.93 -4.81
C ASP A 275 -17.84 -15.24 -5.14
N GLN A 276 -17.80 -13.92 -5.34
CA GLN A 276 -18.97 -13.14 -5.75
C GLN A 276 -19.48 -13.61 -7.12
N ARG A 277 -18.59 -13.79 -8.09
CA ARG A 277 -18.96 -14.22 -9.44
C ARG A 277 -19.48 -15.65 -9.46
N GLN A 278 -18.81 -16.56 -8.76
CA GLN A 278 -19.27 -17.94 -8.60
C GLN A 278 -20.64 -18.02 -7.93
N MET A 279 -20.87 -17.19 -6.90
CA MET A 279 -22.17 -17.12 -6.23
C MET A 279 -23.24 -16.54 -7.15
N GLN A 280 -22.94 -15.49 -7.91
CA GLN A 280 -23.86 -14.94 -8.90
C GLN A 280 -24.24 -15.97 -9.97
N GLU A 281 -23.27 -16.71 -10.50
CA GLU A 281 -23.51 -17.77 -11.47
C GLU A 281 -24.35 -18.90 -10.87
N LYS A 282 -24.07 -19.29 -9.63
CA LYS A 282 -24.84 -20.29 -8.90
C LYS A 282 -26.29 -19.84 -8.67
N ILE A 283 -26.49 -18.59 -8.22
CA ILE A 283 -27.83 -18.00 -8.05
C ILE A 283 -28.57 -17.99 -9.39
N LYS A 284 -27.90 -17.56 -10.46
CA LYS A 284 -28.49 -17.56 -11.82
C LYS A 284 -28.87 -18.98 -12.23
N HIS A 285 -28.01 -19.96 -12.01
CA HIS A 285 -28.29 -21.37 -12.31
C HIS A 285 -29.50 -21.87 -11.52
N MET A 286 -29.56 -21.62 -10.20
CA MET A 286 -30.69 -21.99 -9.33
C MET A 286 -31.99 -21.29 -9.73
N ALA A 287 -31.92 -20.04 -10.20
CA ALA A 287 -33.09 -19.31 -10.67
C ALA A 287 -33.66 -19.87 -11.98
N MET A 288 -32.88 -20.65 -12.75
CA MET A 288 -33.24 -21.17 -14.08
C MET A 288 -33.42 -22.70 -14.13
N HIS A 289 -32.93 -23.45 -13.13
CA HIS A 289 -32.99 -24.92 -13.13
C HIS A 289 -33.73 -25.47 -11.91
N ASP A 290 -34.31 -26.66 -12.05
CA ASP A 290 -34.94 -27.42 -10.97
C ASP A 290 -33.86 -28.15 -10.16
N GLU A 291 -33.83 -27.95 -8.83
CA GLU A 291 -32.78 -28.48 -7.95
C GLU A 291 -32.73 -30.02 -7.91
N LEU A 292 -33.87 -30.68 -8.09
CA LEU A 292 -33.95 -32.14 -7.98
C LEU A 292 -33.45 -32.84 -9.24
N THR A 293 -33.88 -32.36 -10.41
CA THR A 293 -33.64 -33.01 -11.70
C THR A 293 -32.51 -32.39 -12.51
N GLY A 294 -32.13 -31.14 -12.21
CA GLY A 294 -31.16 -30.36 -12.98
C GLY A 294 -31.68 -29.86 -14.33
N LEU A 295 -32.95 -30.11 -14.66
CA LEU A 295 -33.60 -29.60 -15.87
C LEU A 295 -33.91 -28.11 -15.75
N GLY A 296 -34.39 -27.48 -16.84
CA GLY A 296 -34.96 -26.14 -16.75
C GLY A 296 -36.13 -26.09 -15.77
N ASN A 297 -36.26 -25.00 -15.03
CA ASN A 297 -37.47 -24.71 -14.25
C ASN A 297 -38.45 -23.85 -15.07
N ARG A 298 -39.53 -23.38 -14.44
CA ARG A 298 -40.54 -22.52 -15.08
C ARG A 298 -39.96 -21.27 -15.73
N ASN A 299 -38.93 -20.66 -15.13
CA ASN A 299 -38.33 -19.44 -15.68
C ASN A 299 -37.55 -19.72 -16.96
N LEU A 300 -36.73 -20.78 -16.98
CA LEU A 300 -36.00 -21.16 -18.20
C LEU A 300 -36.95 -21.62 -19.31
N LEU A 301 -38.01 -22.35 -18.95
CA LEU A 301 -39.06 -22.73 -19.90
C LEU A 301 -39.68 -21.49 -20.55
N GLN A 302 -40.07 -20.50 -19.77
CA GLN A 302 -40.71 -19.29 -20.29
C GLN A 302 -39.76 -18.51 -21.21
N GLU A 303 -38.49 -18.37 -20.83
CA GLU A 303 -37.47 -17.74 -21.67
C GLU A 303 -37.31 -18.48 -23.01
N ARG A 304 -37.24 -19.81 -22.97
CA ARG A 304 -37.10 -20.65 -24.17
C ARG A 304 -38.34 -20.62 -25.06
N LEU A 305 -39.54 -20.58 -24.48
CA LEU A 305 -40.78 -20.42 -25.25
C LEU A 305 -40.81 -19.07 -25.97
N ASN A 306 -40.53 -17.97 -25.26
CA ASN A 306 -40.49 -16.63 -25.85
C ASN A 306 -39.45 -16.54 -26.98
N TYR A 307 -38.28 -17.14 -26.79
CA TYR A 307 -37.26 -17.25 -27.83
C TYR A 307 -37.78 -18.00 -29.06
N ASN A 308 -38.43 -19.15 -28.88
CA ASN A 308 -38.95 -19.95 -29.98
C ASN A 308 -40.09 -19.23 -30.74
N VAL A 309 -40.98 -18.50 -30.05
CA VAL A 309 -41.99 -17.64 -30.69
C VAL A 309 -41.32 -16.61 -31.61
N ALA A 310 -40.33 -15.88 -31.09
CA ALA A 310 -39.62 -14.87 -31.88
C ALA A 310 -38.87 -15.48 -33.09
N MET A 311 -38.28 -16.67 -32.94
CA MET A 311 -37.62 -17.37 -34.06
C MET A 311 -38.63 -17.89 -35.08
N ALA A 312 -39.75 -18.47 -34.64
CA ALA A 312 -40.83 -18.95 -35.49
C ALA A 312 -41.42 -17.80 -36.33
N ASP A 313 -41.69 -16.65 -35.72
CA ASP A 313 -42.22 -15.47 -36.42
C ASP A 313 -41.27 -14.93 -37.49
N ARG A 314 -39.97 -14.87 -37.15
CA ARG A 314 -38.90 -14.37 -38.03
C ARG A 314 -38.65 -15.30 -39.21
N TYR A 315 -38.55 -16.60 -38.96
CA TYR A 315 -38.13 -17.59 -39.96
C TYR A 315 -39.29 -18.38 -40.57
N LYS A 316 -40.54 -18.09 -40.16
CA LYS A 316 -41.75 -18.82 -40.57
C LYS A 316 -41.64 -20.33 -40.33
N LYS A 317 -41.03 -20.69 -39.20
CA LYS A 317 -40.91 -22.07 -38.72
C LYS A 317 -41.97 -22.35 -37.66
N LYS A 318 -42.19 -23.63 -37.35
CA LYS A 318 -43.08 -24.07 -36.27
C LYS A 318 -42.29 -24.72 -35.16
N PHE A 319 -42.80 -24.64 -33.93
CA PHE A 319 -42.29 -25.38 -32.78
C PHE A 319 -43.46 -26.03 -32.05
N ALA A 320 -43.20 -27.07 -31.28
CA ALA A 320 -44.24 -27.76 -30.51
C ALA A 320 -43.93 -27.76 -29.02
N VAL A 321 -44.98 -27.70 -28.20
CA VAL A 321 -44.94 -27.84 -26.75
C VAL A 321 -45.64 -29.14 -26.37
N LEU A 322 -44.93 -29.99 -25.64
CA LEU A 322 -45.48 -31.18 -25.02
C LEU A 322 -45.57 -30.93 -23.51
N PHE A 323 -46.77 -31.01 -22.95
CA PHE A 323 -47.00 -30.93 -21.51
C PHE A 323 -47.24 -32.34 -20.97
N LEU A 324 -46.46 -32.78 -20.00
CA LEU A 324 -46.43 -34.15 -19.50
C LEU A 324 -46.78 -34.17 -18.02
N ASP A 325 -47.65 -35.09 -17.62
CA ASP A 325 -47.98 -35.40 -16.23
C ASP A 325 -47.78 -36.89 -15.98
N LEU A 326 -47.05 -37.26 -14.91
CA LEU A 326 -46.75 -38.65 -14.61
C LEU A 326 -47.93 -39.33 -13.91
N ASP A 327 -48.56 -40.26 -14.62
CA ASP A 327 -49.69 -41.00 -14.08
C ASP A 327 -49.25 -41.93 -12.94
N GLY A 328 -49.89 -41.79 -11.78
CA GLY A 328 -49.67 -42.67 -10.63
C GLY A 328 -48.45 -42.31 -9.77
N PHE A 329 -47.76 -41.19 -10.02
CA PHE A 329 -46.59 -40.78 -9.23
C PHE A 329 -46.90 -40.65 -7.72
N LYS A 330 -48.08 -40.15 -7.36
CA LYS A 330 -48.52 -40.08 -5.96
C LYS A 330 -48.53 -41.45 -5.28
N LYS A 331 -48.97 -42.52 -5.97
CA LYS A 331 -48.98 -43.88 -5.42
C LYS A 331 -47.56 -44.37 -5.13
N ILE A 332 -46.59 -44.00 -5.96
CA ILE A 332 -45.18 -44.34 -5.72
C ILE A 332 -44.67 -43.66 -4.45
N ASN A 333 -44.98 -42.38 -4.25
CA ASN A 333 -44.60 -41.70 -3.01
C ASN A 333 -45.25 -42.33 -1.77
N ASP A 334 -46.52 -42.70 -1.88
CA ASP A 334 -47.26 -43.31 -0.78
C ASP A 334 -46.77 -44.74 -0.44
N GLU A 335 -46.35 -45.53 -1.45
CA GLU A 335 -45.93 -46.92 -1.30
C GLU A 335 -44.43 -47.10 -1.01
N PHE A 336 -43.57 -46.30 -1.65
CA PHE A 336 -42.11 -46.44 -1.58
C PHE A 336 -41.40 -45.26 -0.87
N GLY A 337 -42.14 -44.21 -0.53
CA GLY A 337 -41.62 -43.02 0.13
C GLY A 337 -41.05 -41.98 -0.82
N HIS A 338 -40.99 -40.73 -0.35
CA HIS A 338 -40.54 -39.57 -1.13
C HIS A 338 -39.12 -39.70 -1.69
N SER A 339 -38.20 -40.34 -0.97
CA SER A 339 -36.84 -40.56 -1.45
C SER A 339 -36.77 -41.44 -2.70
N VAL A 340 -37.68 -42.40 -2.85
CA VAL A 340 -37.79 -43.21 -4.07
C VAL A 340 -38.48 -42.42 -5.17
N GLY A 341 -39.53 -41.65 -4.86
CA GLY A 341 -40.16 -40.74 -5.80
C GLY A 341 -39.18 -39.72 -6.40
N ASP A 342 -38.29 -39.16 -5.59
CA ASP A 342 -37.23 -38.25 -6.03
C ASP A 342 -36.26 -38.90 -7.03
N ASN A 343 -35.92 -40.17 -6.82
CA ASN A 343 -35.10 -40.92 -7.76
C ASN A 343 -35.86 -41.24 -9.05
N VAL A 344 -37.16 -41.56 -8.95
CA VAL A 344 -38.03 -41.72 -10.13
C VAL A 344 -38.04 -40.45 -10.96
N LEU A 345 -38.23 -39.27 -10.34
CA LEU A 345 -38.22 -37.99 -11.06
C LEU A 345 -36.88 -37.71 -11.76
N LYS A 346 -35.75 -38.06 -11.13
CA LYS A 346 -34.42 -37.94 -11.75
C LYS A 346 -34.25 -38.89 -12.94
N ASP A 347 -34.76 -40.10 -12.86
CA ASP A 347 -34.65 -41.06 -13.96
C ASP A 347 -35.63 -40.77 -15.09
N VAL A 348 -36.83 -40.26 -14.78
CA VAL A 348 -37.76 -39.68 -15.75
C VAL A 348 -37.10 -38.54 -16.51
N ALA A 349 -36.49 -37.59 -15.81
CA ALA A 349 -35.78 -36.47 -16.42
C ALA A 349 -34.72 -36.96 -17.43
N LYS A 350 -33.88 -37.93 -17.05
CA LYS A 350 -32.88 -38.53 -17.94
C LYS A 350 -33.51 -39.20 -19.15
N ARG A 351 -34.60 -39.96 -18.96
CA ARG A 351 -35.31 -40.65 -20.05
C ARG A 351 -35.93 -39.67 -21.04
N ILE A 352 -36.53 -38.57 -20.57
CA ILE A 352 -37.07 -37.51 -21.44
C ILE A 352 -35.93 -36.86 -22.24
N VAL A 353 -34.83 -36.46 -21.57
CA VAL A 353 -33.67 -35.83 -22.25
C VAL A 353 -33.09 -36.76 -23.32
N SER A 354 -32.97 -38.07 -23.05
CA SER A 354 -32.49 -39.05 -24.03
C SER A 354 -33.46 -39.28 -25.21
N SER A 355 -34.73 -38.89 -25.04
CA SER A 355 -35.76 -39.06 -26.05
C SER A 355 -35.83 -37.90 -27.05
N VAL A 356 -35.25 -36.75 -26.73
CA VAL A 356 -35.29 -35.51 -27.52
C VAL A 356 -33.92 -35.14 -28.09
N ARG A 357 -33.86 -34.14 -28.97
CA ARG A 357 -32.60 -33.64 -29.55
C ARG A 357 -31.94 -32.65 -28.60
N SER A 358 -30.64 -32.40 -28.77
CA SER A 358 -29.91 -31.38 -27.99
C SER A 358 -30.42 -29.94 -28.23
N SER A 359 -31.13 -29.71 -29.34
CA SER A 359 -31.79 -28.44 -29.65
C SER A 359 -33.09 -28.22 -28.88
N ASP A 360 -33.68 -29.28 -28.34
CA ASP A 360 -34.98 -29.25 -27.67
C ASP A 360 -34.79 -28.88 -26.20
N THR A 361 -35.79 -28.22 -25.61
CA THR A 361 -35.75 -27.84 -24.19
C THR A 361 -36.59 -28.81 -23.37
N VAL A 362 -36.04 -29.30 -22.27
CA VAL A 362 -36.79 -30.09 -21.28
C VAL A 362 -36.78 -29.34 -19.96
N ALA A 363 -37.96 -29.12 -19.39
CA ALA A 363 -38.15 -28.44 -18.13
C ALA A 363 -39.05 -29.26 -17.20
N ARG A 364 -38.79 -29.17 -15.89
CA ARG A 364 -39.73 -29.64 -14.87
C ARG A 364 -40.60 -28.46 -14.47
N PHE A 365 -41.89 -28.55 -14.76
CA PHE A 365 -42.83 -27.46 -14.47
C PHE A 365 -43.18 -27.44 -12.99
N GLY A 366 -43.29 -28.58 -12.33
CA GLY A 366 -43.46 -28.67 -10.87
C GLY A 366 -44.04 -30.01 -10.46
N GLY A 367 -43.72 -30.51 -9.27
CA GLY A 367 -44.21 -31.82 -8.83
C GLY A 367 -43.83 -32.94 -9.80
N ASP A 368 -44.82 -33.57 -10.40
CA ASP A 368 -44.74 -34.61 -11.43
C ASP A 368 -44.96 -34.11 -12.87
N GLU A 369 -45.01 -32.80 -13.07
CA GLU A 369 -45.23 -32.18 -14.38
C GLU A 369 -43.92 -31.82 -15.08
N PHE A 370 -43.80 -32.19 -16.35
CA PHE A 370 -42.67 -31.86 -17.23
C PHE A 370 -43.17 -31.20 -18.51
N VAL A 371 -42.36 -30.32 -19.09
CA VAL A 371 -42.64 -29.67 -20.36
C VAL A 371 -41.46 -29.86 -21.30
N VAL A 372 -41.75 -30.24 -22.54
CA VAL A 372 -40.77 -30.36 -23.61
C VAL A 372 -41.12 -29.36 -24.70
N VAL A 373 -40.15 -28.55 -25.11
CA VAL A 373 -40.25 -27.66 -26.27
C VAL A 373 -39.41 -28.24 -27.39
N LEU A 374 -40.08 -28.69 -28.44
CA LEU A 374 -39.46 -29.14 -29.68
C LEU A 374 -39.21 -27.91 -30.56
N SER A 375 -37.96 -27.45 -30.59
CA SER A 375 -37.60 -26.14 -31.14
C SER A 375 -37.85 -25.98 -32.64
N GLU A 376 -37.99 -27.10 -33.37
CA GLU A 376 -38.36 -27.08 -34.78
C GLU A 376 -39.15 -28.34 -35.16
N VAL A 377 -40.38 -28.14 -35.63
CA VAL A 377 -41.24 -29.17 -36.21
C VAL A 377 -41.77 -28.70 -37.56
N ASN A 378 -42.03 -29.62 -38.48
CA ASN A 378 -42.66 -29.28 -39.76
C ASN A 378 -44.19 -29.43 -39.68
N GLN A 379 -44.65 -30.42 -38.92
CA GLN A 379 -46.05 -30.81 -38.83
C GLN A 379 -46.36 -31.41 -37.45
N TYR A 380 -47.65 -31.44 -37.11
CA TYR A 380 -48.18 -32.06 -35.90
C TYR A 380 -47.70 -33.51 -35.68
N HIS A 381 -47.58 -34.27 -36.76
CA HIS A 381 -47.16 -35.67 -36.72
C HIS A 381 -45.74 -35.85 -36.14
N ASP A 382 -44.86 -34.85 -36.29
CA ASP A 382 -43.50 -34.89 -35.73
C ASP A 382 -43.56 -34.86 -34.19
N ALA A 383 -44.40 -33.98 -33.63
CA ALA A 383 -44.63 -33.87 -32.19
C ALA A 383 -45.29 -35.13 -31.60
N ILE A 384 -46.22 -35.74 -32.35
CA ILE A 384 -46.85 -37.02 -31.98
C ILE A 384 -45.81 -38.14 -31.89
N ASN A 385 -44.90 -38.23 -32.86
CA ASN A 385 -43.86 -39.28 -32.87
C ASN A 385 -42.91 -39.15 -31.68
N VAL A 386 -42.51 -37.93 -31.32
CA VAL A 386 -41.69 -37.69 -30.12
C VAL A 386 -42.49 -38.01 -28.85
N SER A 387 -43.77 -37.65 -28.79
CA SER A 387 -44.65 -37.96 -27.64
C SER A 387 -44.79 -39.47 -27.42
N LYS A 388 -45.00 -40.24 -28.50
CA LYS A 388 -45.04 -41.73 -28.45
C LYS A 388 -43.71 -42.30 -27.97
N LYS A 389 -42.59 -41.77 -28.46
CA LYS A 389 -41.25 -42.18 -28.03
C LYS A 389 -41.05 -41.95 -26.53
N ILE A 390 -41.38 -40.75 -26.04
CA ILE A 390 -41.27 -40.42 -24.61
C ILE A 390 -42.17 -41.33 -23.78
N SER A 391 -43.44 -41.49 -24.16
CA SER A 391 -44.40 -42.34 -23.44
C SER A 391 -43.93 -43.81 -23.34
N CYS A 392 -43.41 -44.36 -24.44
CA CYS A 392 -42.85 -45.71 -24.46
C CYS A 392 -41.61 -45.84 -23.55
N GLU A 393 -40.71 -44.85 -23.56
CA GLU A 393 -39.50 -44.85 -22.72
C GLU A 393 -39.84 -44.74 -21.23
N LEU A 394 -40.79 -43.88 -20.87
CA LEU A 394 -41.21 -43.67 -19.49
C LEU A 394 -41.99 -44.86 -18.91
N SER A 395 -42.69 -45.62 -19.76
CA SER A 395 -43.44 -46.82 -19.35
C SER A 395 -42.55 -48.02 -18.99
N LYS A 396 -41.26 -48.00 -19.35
CA LYS A 396 -40.32 -49.07 -18.97
C LYS A 396 -40.17 -49.13 -17.45
N PRO A 397 -40.02 -50.31 -16.83
CA PRO A 397 -39.91 -50.42 -15.38
C PRO A 397 -38.73 -49.65 -14.78
N TYR A 398 -38.89 -49.17 -13.55
CA TYR A 398 -37.85 -48.55 -12.73
C TYR A 398 -37.49 -49.51 -11.59
N LYS A 399 -36.21 -49.81 -11.45
CA LYS A 399 -35.71 -50.78 -10.47
C LYS A 399 -34.96 -50.08 -9.34
N TYR A 400 -35.47 -50.21 -8.12
CA TYR A 400 -34.83 -49.70 -6.91
C TYR A 400 -34.67 -50.85 -5.90
N GLY A 401 -33.47 -51.46 -5.88
CA GLY A 401 -33.19 -52.64 -5.08
C GLY A 401 -33.97 -53.88 -5.57
N TYR A 402 -34.84 -54.43 -4.72
CA TYR A 402 -35.70 -55.57 -5.04
C TYR A 402 -37.10 -55.17 -5.53
N SER A 403 -37.41 -53.86 -5.53
CA SER A 403 -38.71 -53.33 -5.93
C SER A 403 -38.69 -52.83 -7.37
N GLU A 404 -39.77 -53.08 -8.09
CA GLU A 404 -39.99 -52.62 -9.46
C GLU A 404 -41.29 -51.81 -9.50
N CYS A 405 -41.22 -50.60 -10.05
CA CYS A 405 -42.39 -49.75 -10.26
C CYS A 405 -42.47 -49.30 -11.71
N SER A 406 -43.68 -49.00 -12.17
CA SER A 406 -43.94 -48.43 -13.48
C SER A 406 -44.80 -47.19 -13.32
N ILE A 407 -44.59 -46.22 -14.21
CA ILE A 407 -45.40 -45.01 -14.29
C ILE A 407 -45.98 -44.89 -15.69
N GLY A 408 -47.19 -44.36 -15.77
CA GLY A 408 -47.73 -43.86 -17.03
C GLY A 408 -47.32 -42.42 -17.25
N VAL A 409 -47.67 -41.88 -18.41
CA VAL A 409 -47.58 -40.45 -18.67
C VAL A 409 -48.73 -40.03 -19.55
N SER A 410 -49.36 -38.92 -19.17
CA SER A 410 -50.36 -38.22 -19.96
C SER A 410 -49.69 -37.03 -20.64
N ILE A 411 -49.76 -36.94 -21.97
CA ILE A 411 -49.08 -35.91 -22.77
C ILE A 411 -50.09 -35.05 -23.53
N GLY A 412 -50.02 -33.74 -23.37
CA GLY A 412 -50.74 -32.77 -24.18
C GLY A 412 -49.80 -32.12 -25.20
N ILE A 413 -50.25 -32.00 -26.45
CA ILE A 413 -49.46 -31.45 -27.55
C ILE A 413 -50.10 -30.16 -28.01
N SER A 414 -49.27 -29.14 -28.23
CA SER A 414 -49.66 -27.92 -28.93
C SER A 414 -48.56 -27.45 -29.89
N VAL A 415 -48.94 -26.86 -31.03
CA VAL A 415 -48.01 -26.41 -32.09
C VAL A 415 -48.21 -24.92 -32.38
N TYR A 416 -47.13 -24.14 -32.27
CA TYR A 416 -47.12 -22.74 -32.67
C TYR A 416 -46.78 -22.61 -34.16
N PRO A 417 -47.44 -21.72 -34.93
CA PRO A 417 -48.49 -20.78 -34.51
C PRO A 417 -49.93 -21.32 -34.67
N ASP A 418 -50.11 -22.60 -34.98
CA ASP A 418 -51.43 -23.17 -35.32
C ASP A 418 -52.43 -23.10 -34.14
N ASP A 419 -51.91 -23.15 -32.90
CA ASP A 419 -52.67 -23.30 -31.66
C ASP A 419 -52.69 -22.07 -30.74
N GLY A 420 -52.03 -21.00 -31.14
CA GLY A 420 -51.88 -19.81 -30.33
C GLY A 420 -50.90 -18.81 -30.91
N ASP A 421 -51.05 -17.56 -30.50
CA ASP A 421 -50.28 -16.41 -31.02
C ASP A 421 -49.13 -16.00 -30.08
N ASP A 422 -49.01 -16.63 -28.91
CA ASP A 422 -47.96 -16.35 -27.93
C ASP A 422 -47.55 -17.59 -27.12
N SER A 423 -46.50 -17.47 -26.31
CA SER A 423 -45.98 -18.57 -25.50
C SER A 423 -46.96 -19.08 -24.44
N GLU A 424 -47.79 -18.19 -23.87
CA GLU A 424 -48.74 -18.54 -22.81
C GLU A 424 -49.94 -19.32 -23.37
N SER A 425 -50.45 -18.93 -24.52
CA SER A 425 -51.57 -19.57 -25.22
C SER A 425 -51.24 -21.00 -25.65
N VAL A 426 -50.07 -21.23 -26.25
CA VAL A 426 -49.59 -22.56 -26.67
C VAL A 426 -49.36 -23.45 -25.45
N LEU A 427 -48.71 -22.95 -24.41
CA LEU A 427 -48.48 -23.71 -23.18
C LEU A 427 -49.80 -24.10 -22.50
N ARG A 428 -50.75 -23.15 -22.42
CA ARG A 428 -52.08 -23.37 -21.85
C ARG A 428 -52.91 -24.38 -22.65
N LEU A 429 -52.77 -24.40 -23.99
CA LEU A 429 -53.47 -25.39 -24.80
C LEU A 429 -52.88 -26.78 -24.62
N ALA A 430 -51.55 -26.88 -24.54
CA ALA A 430 -50.86 -28.14 -24.22
C ALA A 430 -51.29 -28.69 -22.85
N ASP A 431 -51.37 -27.85 -21.82
CA ASP A 431 -51.88 -28.24 -20.49
C ASP A 431 -53.33 -28.77 -20.55
N LYS A 432 -54.22 -28.05 -21.24
CA LYS A 432 -55.62 -28.51 -21.44
C LYS A 432 -55.70 -29.84 -22.19
N ALA A 433 -54.85 -30.05 -23.19
CA ALA A 433 -54.79 -31.29 -23.94
C ALA A 433 -54.26 -32.44 -23.05
N MET A 434 -53.26 -32.18 -22.20
CA MET A 434 -52.74 -33.14 -21.23
C MET A 434 -53.81 -33.56 -20.24
N TYR A 435 -54.56 -32.60 -19.67
CA TYR A 435 -55.63 -32.90 -18.73
C TYR A 435 -56.71 -33.80 -19.36
N ARG A 436 -57.06 -33.56 -20.64
CA ARG A 436 -57.97 -34.44 -21.39
C ARG A 436 -57.42 -35.85 -21.53
N ALA A 437 -56.14 -36.00 -21.90
CA ALA A 437 -55.46 -37.30 -21.99
C ALA A 437 -55.55 -38.05 -20.65
N LYS A 438 -55.31 -37.35 -19.53
CA LYS A 438 -55.39 -37.90 -18.17
C LYS A 438 -56.78 -38.38 -17.80
N THR A 439 -57.83 -37.61 -18.14
CA THR A 439 -59.22 -37.99 -17.85
C THR A 439 -59.77 -39.12 -18.73
N ALA A 440 -59.20 -39.34 -19.92
CA ALA A 440 -59.62 -40.41 -20.83
C ALA A 440 -59.20 -41.82 -20.34
N GLY A 441 -58.38 -41.92 -19.28
CA GLY A 441 -58.05 -43.17 -18.59
C GLY A 441 -57.09 -44.10 -19.32
N SER A 442 -56.73 -43.80 -20.57
CA SER A 442 -55.65 -44.45 -21.31
C SER A 442 -54.43 -43.53 -21.31
N GLY A 443 -53.38 -43.87 -20.56
CA GLY A 443 -52.08 -43.18 -20.69
C GLY A 443 -51.70 -43.05 -22.18
N GLY A 444 -51.19 -41.88 -22.59
CA GLY A 444 -51.09 -41.55 -24.01
C GLY A 444 -50.87 -40.07 -24.28
N TYR A 445 -51.30 -39.61 -25.47
CA TYR A 445 -51.18 -38.21 -25.90
C TYR A 445 -52.50 -37.64 -26.45
N CYS A 446 -52.68 -36.31 -26.39
CA CYS A 446 -53.84 -35.60 -26.94
C CYS A 446 -53.44 -34.23 -27.51
N TYR A 447 -54.20 -33.70 -28.47
CA TYR A 447 -54.07 -32.34 -29.04
C TYR A 447 -55.45 -31.75 -29.34
N LEU A 448 -55.56 -30.43 -29.52
CA LEU A 448 -56.83 -29.72 -29.72
C LEU A 448 -56.75 -28.72 -30.88
N PRO A 449 -57.76 -28.63 -31.77
CA PRO A 449 -58.95 -29.49 -31.88
C PRO A 449 -58.59 -30.85 -32.49
N MET A 450 -59.16 -31.94 -31.98
CA MET A 450 -59.18 -33.18 -32.78
C MET A 450 -60.04 -32.89 -34.01
N GLU A 451 -59.46 -32.87 -35.21
CA GLU A 451 -60.24 -33.24 -36.38
C GLU A 451 -60.70 -34.67 -36.14
N GLU A 452 -62.02 -34.89 -36.19
CA GLU A 452 -62.62 -36.21 -36.21
C GLU A 452 -62.01 -36.96 -37.41
N GLY A 453 -60.98 -37.75 -37.15
CA GLY A 453 -60.43 -38.67 -38.13
C GLY A 453 -61.49 -39.71 -38.42
N ASN A 454 -62.05 -39.67 -39.63
CA ASN A 454 -62.74 -40.80 -40.22
C ASN A 454 -61.86 -42.04 -40.06
N GLU A 455 -62.38 -43.04 -39.34
CA GLU A 455 -61.93 -44.41 -39.47
C GLU A 455 -62.20 -44.85 -40.92
N GLU A 456 -61.14 -45.11 -41.68
CA GLU A 456 -61.13 -46.07 -42.81
C GLU A 456 -60.01 -47.08 -42.64
#